data_AF-A0A1M4SFF2-F1
#
_entry.id   AF-A0A1M4SFF2-F1
#
_cell.length_a   1.000
_cell.length_b   1.000
_cell.length_c   1.000
_cell.angle_alpha   90.00
_cell.angle_beta   90.00
_cell.angle_gamma   90.00
#
_symmetry.space_group_name_H-M   'P 1'
#
loop_
_entity.id
_entity.type
_entity.pdbx_description
1 polymer ?
#
loop_
_entity_poly.entity_id
_entity_poly.type
_entity_poly.pdbx_seq_one_letter_code
_entity_poly.pdbx_strand_id
1 'polypeptide(L)'
;MKKQQYQYIAAYILSALMFISCHDNEIVKDDSLNGTSNIISLSGEIDQVVVTRVNDNGFCDGDVMDVYVVDYKGNTPGKLENSGNWGDNVRHTFDETAYKWNSAYDIYWKDDKTHIDIYGYYPVGTPSEVNAYEFEVQKDQAKTSGDGELGGYEASDFLWGKATDVAPTEKVIRLPMRHKMSNARITLVEGEGFTEGTWTKLEKQVLVLNTKRNSVIDLATGNVTATKEVAKTGIIPFCKDNEFRAIVVPQIIEAGKILFSITVDGVPYTFKKNEAFIYVAGKMHNFTIKVDKKEASGKYEFILIDESITAWENDQASHEATAKDYTGKTENSHYALLAGGLHRIAGDFCIYEEIGYGVRTVIWETNEGNYLRNTNYSSKGIAAELGAMLRLQRFVFSAGTITTRGNY
;
A
#
# COMPACT_ATOMS: atom_id res chain seq x y z
N MET A 1 -26.20 64.39 -47.23
CA MET A 1 -25.70 63.73 -48.46
C MET A 1 -25.30 62.30 -48.12
N LYS A 2 -25.96 61.31 -48.77
CA LYS A 2 -25.68 59.85 -48.94
C LYS A 2 -24.86 59.13 -47.83
N LYS A 3 -25.39 58.26 -46.96
CA LYS A 3 -26.13 56.97 -47.10
C LYS A 3 -25.29 55.83 -47.69
N GLN A 4 -24.85 54.86 -46.86
CA GLN A 4 -25.06 53.42 -47.10
C GLN A 4 -24.69 52.53 -45.89
N GLN A 5 -25.64 51.66 -45.53
CA GLN A 5 -25.56 50.53 -44.60
C GLN A 5 -25.15 49.26 -45.36
N TYR A 6 -24.45 48.32 -44.70
CA TYR A 6 -24.56 46.83 -44.82
C TYR A 6 -23.87 46.25 -43.56
N GLN A 7 -24.58 45.79 -42.52
CA GLN A 7 -25.21 44.48 -42.30
C GLN A 7 -24.29 43.24 -42.47
N TYR A 8 -24.10 42.59 -41.32
CA TYR A 8 -23.60 41.26 -40.93
C TYR A 8 -23.47 40.14 -41.98
N ILE A 9 -22.48 39.26 -41.79
CA ILE A 9 -22.67 37.82 -41.46
C ILE A 9 -21.31 37.07 -41.39
N ALA A 10 -21.13 36.35 -40.27
CA ALA A 10 -20.39 35.09 -40.04
C ALA A 10 -18.85 35.05 -40.30
N ALA A 11 -18.04 34.32 -39.55
CA ALA A 11 -18.33 33.17 -38.70
C ALA A 11 -17.16 32.91 -37.70
N TYR A 12 -17.54 32.55 -36.46
CA TYR A 12 -17.13 31.33 -35.74
C TYR A 12 -15.61 31.11 -35.52
N ILE A 13 -15.05 31.15 -34.30
CA ILE A 13 -15.04 30.11 -33.23
C ILE A 13 -13.89 30.60 -32.30
N LEU A 14 -13.92 30.64 -30.97
CA LEU A 14 -14.15 29.59 -30.00
C LEU A 14 -14.31 30.21 -28.60
N SER A 15 -15.24 29.65 -27.85
CA SER A 15 -15.41 29.71 -26.40
C SER A 15 -14.20 29.22 -25.60
N ALA A 16 -14.21 29.52 -24.29
CA ALA A 16 -13.42 28.94 -23.20
C ALA A 16 -12.07 29.63 -22.86
N LEU A 17 -12.16 30.68 -22.03
CA LEU A 17 -11.13 31.00 -21.04
C LEU A 17 -11.53 30.35 -19.70
N MET A 18 -11.49 29.03 -19.68
CA MET A 18 -11.21 28.25 -18.47
C MET A 18 -9.98 27.41 -18.81
N PHE A 19 -8.79 27.95 -18.56
CA PHE A 19 -7.62 27.08 -18.43
C PHE A 19 -7.56 26.62 -16.98
N ILE A 20 -8.18 25.46 -16.78
CA ILE A 20 -7.74 24.47 -15.81
C ILE A 20 -6.25 24.24 -16.10
N SER A 21 -5.39 24.64 -15.17
CA SER A 21 -3.99 24.21 -15.15
C SER A 21 -3.97 22.73 -14.76
N CYS A 22 -4.20 21.85 -15.74
CA CYS A 22 -3.64 20.51 -15.70
C CYS A 22 -2.14 20.67 -15.94
N HIS A 23 -1.36 20.56 -14.87
CA HIS A 23 0.08 20.45 -15.01
C HIS A 23 0.39 18.98 -15.29
N ASP A 24 0.68 18.67 -16.56
CA ASP A 24 1.48 17.50 -16.89
C ASP A 24 2.91 17.80 -16.44
N ASN A 25 3.43 16.97 -15.54
CA ASN A 25 4.83 17.07 -15.12
C ASN A 25 5.71 16.57 -16.26
N GLU A 26 6.19 17.49 -17.10
CA GLU A 26 7.38 17.25 -17.91
C GLU A 26 8.60 17.24 -16.98
N ILE A 27 9.16 16.04 -16.79
CA ILE A 27 10.40 15.84 -16.05
C ILE A 27 11.55 16.31 -16.94
N VAL A 28 12.08 17.50 -16.66
CA VAL A 28 13.40 17.91 -17.12
C VAL A 28 14.36 17.92 -15.93
N LYS A 29 15.38 17.05 -16.03
CA LYS A 29 16.52 16.88 -15.13
C LYS A 29 17.51 18.03 -15.36
N ASP A 30 18.04 18.62 -14.28
CA ASP A 30 19.43 19.10 -14.27
C ASP A 30 20.00 19.09 -12.86
N ASP A 31 21.29 18.78 -12.81
CA ASP A 31 22.17 18.38 -11.72
C ASP A 31 22.70 19.59 -10.94
N SER A 32 22.34 19.72 -9.66
CA SER A 32 23.13 20.56 -8.74
C SER A 32 22.86 20.30 -7.26
N LEU A 33 23.18 19.13 -6.71
CA LEU A 33 23.36 18.97 -5.26
C LEU A 33 24.47 17.94 -4.99
N ASN A 34 25.67 18.43 -4.65
CA ASN A 34 26.69 17.61 -4.02
C ASN A 34 26.61 17.85 -2.51
N GLY A 35 25.95 16.90 -1.82
CA GLY A 35 25.77 16.85 -0.38
C GLY A 35 25.29 15.48 0.11
N THR A 36 25.75 14.40 -0.55
CA THR A 36 25.86 13.01 -0.07
C THR A 36 24.82 12.48 0.92
N SER A 37 23.69 12.01 0.40
CA SER A 37 23.24 10.68 0.83
C SER A 37 23.18 9.79 -0.41
N ASN A 38 24.29 9.09 -0.68
CA ASN A 38 24.31 8.03 -1.69
C ASN A 38 23.59 6.77 -1.16
N ILE A 39 22.72 6.86 -0.15
CA ILE A 39 22.07 5.71 0.49
C ILE A 39 20.74 5.44 -0.21
N ILE A 40 20.52 4.18 -0.56
CA ILE A 40 19.26 3.65 -1.05
C ILE A 40 18.26 3.68 0.11
N SER A 41 17.22 4.51 -0.01
CA SER A 41 16.17 4.67 1.00
C SER A 41 14.87 4.04 0.52
N LEU A 42 14.20 3.26 1.38
CA LEU A 42 13.02 2.48 1.00
C LEU A 42 11.76 2.92 1.78
N SER A 43 10.61 2.76 1.12
CA SER A 43 9.28 2.76 1.72
C SER A 43 8.57 1.48 1.29
N GLY A 44 8.21 0.62 2.23
CA GLY A 44 7.29 -0.50 2.01
C GLY A 44 5.84 -0.04 2.19
N GLU A 45 5.00 -0.34 1.21
CA GLU A 45 3.54 -0.14 1.29
C GLU A 45 2.82 -1.42 0.86
N ILE A 46 1.73 -1.77 1.54
CA ILE A 46 0.90 -2.93 1.20
C ILE A 46 -0.19 -2.51 0.19
N ASP A 47 -0.20 -3.15 -0.98
CA ASP A 47 -1.16 -2.93 -2.06
C ASP A 47 -2.41 -3.81 -1.82
N GLN A 48 -3.36 -3.31 -1.02
CA GLN A 48 -4.60 -3.98 -0.62
C GLN A 48 -5.84 -3.07 -0.68
N VAL A 49 -7.05 -3.65 -0.68
CA VAL A 49 -8.31 -2.89 -0.73
C VAL A 49 -8.71 -2.40 0.67
N VAL A 50 -8.98 -1.10 0.79
CA VAL A 50 -9.36 -0.43 2.04
C VAL A 50 -10.88 -0.44 2.22
N VAL A 51 -11.38 -1.03 3.31
CA VAL A 51 -12.83 -1.18 3.58
C VAL A 51 -13.36 -0.17 4.62
N THR A 52 -12.52 0.31 5.53
CA THR A 52 -12.86 1.33 6.53
C THR A 52 -12.16 2.66 6.19
N ARG A 53 -12.76 3.82 6.50
CA ARG A 53 -12.20 5.17 6.21
C ARG A 53 -10.88 5.49 6.95
N VAL A 54 -10.35 4.49 7.64
CA VAL A 54 -9.22 4.48 8.54
C VAL A 54 -8.07 3.88 7.73
N ASN A 55 -6.98 4.62 7.56
CA ASN A 55 -5.83 4.15 6.78
C ASN A 55 -5.01 3.14 7.61
N ASP A 56 -5.54 1.93 7.77
CA ASP A 56 -4.85 0.77 8.38
C ASP A 56 -3.83 0.12 7.40
N ASN A 57 -3.47 0.76 6.27
CA ASN A 57 -2.57 0.18 5.25
C ASN A 57 -1.09 0.31 5.63
N GLY A 58 -0.74 -0.11 6.83
CA GLY A 58 0.60 0.10 7.34
C GLY A 58 1.15 -1.16 7.96
N PHE A 59 2.46 -1.31 7.85
CA PHE A 59 3.22 -2.13 8.76
C PHE A 59 3.15 -1.53 10.18
N CYS A 60 3.34 -2.34 11.20
CA CYS A 60 3.40 -1.93 12.60
C CYS A 60 4.82 -1.56 13.02
N ASP A 61 4.96 -0.79 14.10
CA ASP A 61 6.28 -0.57 14.70
C ASP A 61 6.97 -1.91 14.99
N GLY A 62 8.20 -2.05 14.52
CA GLY A 62 8.96 -3.29 14.67
C GLY A 62 8.73 -4.34 13.59
N ASP A 63 7.80 -4.15 12.64
CA ASP A 63 7.66 -5.05 11.50
C ASP A 63 8.96 -5.12 10.70
N VAL A 64 9.29 -6.31 10.19
CA VAL A 64 10.58 -6.55 9.55
C VAL A 64 10.40 -7.18 8.18
N MET A 65 10.83 -6.46 7.14
CA MET A 65 10.99 -6.99 5.79
C MET A 65 12.48 -7.23 5.49
N ASP A 66 12.79 -8.20 4.65
CA ASP A 66 14.15 -8.37 4.11
C ASP A 66 14.19 -7.96 2.64
N VAL A 67 15.29 -7.35 2.24
CA VAL A 67 15.45 -6.73 0.92
C VAL A 67 16.72 -7.21 0.22
N TYR A 68 16.57 -7.58 -1.05
CA TYR A 68 17.68 -7.77 -1.98
C TYR A 68 17.80 -6.61 -2.95
N VAL A 69 19.02 -6.18 -3.22
CA VAL A 69 19.33 -5.15 -4.22
C VAL A 69 20.25 -5.77 -5.28
N VAL A 70 19.86 -5.70 -6.54
CA VAL A 70 20.54 -6.36 -7.66
C VAL A 70 20.93 -5.33 -8.71
N ASP A 71 22.24 -5.17 -8.94
CA ASP A 71 22.78 -4.29 -9.97
C ASP A 71 22.41 -4.73 -11.39
N TYR A 72 22.17 -3.75 -12.25
CA TYR A 72 22.17 -3.95 -13.69
C TYR A 72 23.59 -4.15 -14.23
N LYS A 73 23.72 -4.96 -15.28
CA LYS A 73 24.95 -5.15 -16.04
C LYS A 73 24.84 -4.33 -17.33
N GLY A 74 25.24 -3.06 -17.26
CA GLY A 74 24.93 -2.08 -18.31
C GLY A 74 23.41 -1.86 -18.37
N ASN A 75 22.80 -2.05 -19.54
CA ASN A 75 21.34 -1.92 -19.70
C ASN A 75 20.57 -3.24 -19.49
N THR A 76 21.25 -4.30 -19.00
CA THR A 76 20.62 -5.60 -18.79
C THR A 76 20.32 -5.79 -17.30
N PRO A 77 19.09 -6.13 -16.90
CA PRO A 77 18.77 -6.44 -15.52
C PRO A 77 19.68 -7.54 -14.96
N GLY A 78 20.16 -7.34 -13.74
CA GLY A 78 20.84 -8.40 -13.01
C GLY A 78 19.87 -9.52 -12.64
N LYS A 79 20.42 -10.69 -12.34
CA LYS A 79 19.66 -11.83 -11.83
C LYS A 79 19.79 -11.86 -10.32
N LEU A 80 18.68 -12.04 -9.61
CA LEU A 80 18.69 -12.30 -8.17
C LEU A 80 19.39 -13.64 -7.91
N GLU A 81 20.45 -13.60 -7.10
CA GLU A 81 21.22 -14.78 -6.69
C GLU A 81 21.10 -15.00 -5.17
N ASN A 82 21.53 -16.16 -4.66
CA ASN A 82 21.49 -16.45 -3.23
C ASN A 82 22.42 -15.55 -2.41
N SER A 83 23.53 -15.11 -3.01
CA SER A 83 24.50 -14.21 -2.42
C SER A 83 25.33 -13.51 -3.50
N GLY A 84 26.02 -12.44 -3.13
CA GLY A 84 26.81 -11.62 -4.04
C GLY A 84 25.98 -10.62 -4.83
N ASN A 85 24.72 -10.39 -4.43
CA ASN A 85 23.97 -9.23 -4.92
C ASN A 85 24.56 -7.95 -4.28
N TRP A 86 24.10 -6.79 -4.73
CA TRP A 86 24.54 -5.51 -4.17
C TRP A 86 24.09 -5.35 -2.71
N GLY A 87 22.90 -5.84 -2.39
CA GLY A 87 22.43 -6.07 -1.03
C GLY A 87 21.84 -7.47 -0.92
N ASP A 88 22.34 -8.27 0.01
CA ASP A 88 21.89 -9.64 0.25
C ASP A 88 21.02 -9.70 1.50
N ASN A 89 19.70 -9.94 1.32
CA ASN A 89 18.73 -10.15 2.40
C ASN A 89 18.84 -9.14 3.55
N VAL A 90 18.91 -7.85 3.20
CA VAL A 90 19.14 -6.75 4.13
C VAL A 90 17.87 -6.46 4.90
N ARG A 91 17.96 -6.61 6.22
CA ARG A 91 16.85 -6.38 7.13
C ARG A 91 16.45 -4.91 7.19
N HIS A 92 15.16 -4.64 7.05
CA HIS A 92 14.56 -3.33 7.23
C HIS A 92 13.47 -3.43 8.28
N THR A 93 13.56 -2.60 9.33
CA THR A 93 12.57 -2.54 10.42
C THR A 93 11.73 -1.28 10.28
N PHE A 94 10.41 -1.43 10.32
CA PHE A 94 9.49 -0.30 10.28
C PHE A 94 9.51 0.44 11.62
N ASP A 95 9.63 1.75 11.55
CA ASP A 95 9.56 2.69 12.66
C ASP A 95 8.29 3.52 12.47
N GLU A 96 7.26 3.20 13.25
CA GLU A 96 5.93 3.82 13.11
C GLU A 96 5.98 5.30 13.50
N THR A 97 6.83 5.66 14.47
CA THR A 97 6.97 7.03 14.96
C THR A 97 7.54 7.94 13.88
N ALA A 98 8.59 7.49 13.19
CA ALA A 98 9.23 8.21 12.10
C ALA A 98 8.60 7.92 10.73
N TYR A 99 7.68 6.96 10.66
CA TYR A 99 7.02 6.48 9.44
C TYR A 99 8.01 6.15 8.32
N LYS A 100 9.04 5.37 8.65
CA LYS A 100 10.13 4.99 7.74
C LYS A 100 10.61 3.57 7.99
N TRP A 101 11.29 3.02 7.00
CA TRP A 101 12.00 1.75 7.12
C TRP A 101 13.47 2.00 7.44
N ASN A 102 13.93 1.50 8.58
CA ASN A 102 15.32 1.57 9.00
C ASN A 102 16.05 0.31 8.55
N SER A 103 17.03 0.47 7.66
CA SER A 103 17.90 -0.64 7.25
C SER A 103 18.87 -1.03 8.38
N ALA A 104 19.18 -2.31 8.50
CA ALA A 104 20.18 -2.82 9.45
C ALA A 104 21.59 -2.29 9.14
N TYR A 105 21.86 -1.94 7.89
CA TYR A 105 23.04 -1.20 7.45
C TYR A 105 22.73 -0.41 6.18
N ASP A 106 23.42 0.71 5.99
CA ASP A 106 23.25 1.54 4.79
C ASP A 106 23.66 0.76 3.54
N ILE A 107 22.77 0.74 2.54
CA ILE A 107 23.09 0.25 1.20
C ILE A 107 23.34 1.48 0.33
N TYR A 108 24.57 1.67 -0.14
CA TYR A 108 24.92 2.83 -0.96
C TYR A 108 24.70 2.54 -2.43
N TRP A 109 24.33 3.51 -3.25
CA TRP A 109 24.43 3.42 -4.70
C TRP A 109 25.87 3.13 -5.10
N LYS A 110 26.05 2.19 -6.03
CA LYS A 110 27.37 1.82 -6.54
C LYS A 110 28.09 2.99 -7.21
N ASP A 111 27.35 3.72 -8.04
CA ASP A 111 27.78 4.92 -8.75
C ASP A 111 26.53 5.72 -9.20
N ASP A 112 26.75 6.79 -9.96
CA ASP A 112 25.70 7.68 -10.49
C ASP A 112 24.99 7.14 -11.74
N LYS A 113 25.27 5.89 -12.17
CA LYS A 113 24.81 5.32 -13.44
C LYS A 113 24.15 3.95 -13.31
N THR A 114 24.53 3.16 -12.33
CA THR A 114 24.11 1.76 -12.22
C THR A 114 22.68 1.70 -11.69
N HIS A 115 21.78 1.24 -12.54
CA HIS A 115 20.40 0.96 -12.15
C HIS A 115 20.34 -0.33 -11.32
N ILE A 116 19.28 -0.47 -10.51
CA ILE A 116 19.05 -1.64 -9.65
C ILE A 116 17.63 -2.19 -9.80
N ASP A 117 17.49 -3.50 -9.59
CA ASP A 117 16.22 -4.11 -9.19
C ASP A 117 16.24 -4.32 -7.67
N ILE A 118 15.13 -4.01 -7.00
CA ILE A 118 14.95 -4.22 -5.55
C ILE A 118 13.83 -5.23 -5.35
N TYR A 119 14.09 -6.26 -4.56
CA TYR A 119 13.14 -7.30 -4.19
C TYR A 119 12.97 -7.25 -2.68
N GLY A 120 11.75 -7.29 -2.16
CA GLY A 120 11.55 -7.44 -0.72
C GLY A 120 10.39 -8.35 -0.39
N TYR A 121 10.48 -8.95 0.79
CA TYR A 121 9.46 -9.84 1.30
C TYR A 121 9.29 -9.70 2.80
N TYR A 122 8.12 -10.13 3.27
CA TYR A 122 7.74 -10.20 4.67
C TYR A 122 6.97 -11.52 4.88
N PRO A 123 7.05 -12.16 6.06
CA PRO A 123 7.90 -11.79 7.19
C PRO A 123 9.37 -12.10 6.93
N VAL A 124 10.23 -11.53 7.78
CA VAL A 124 11.69 -11.72 7.79
C VAL A 124 12.09 -13.21 7.77
N GLY A 125 13.12 -13.54 7.01
CA GLY A 125 13.54 -14.93 6.77
C GLY A 125 15.02 -15.09 6.44
N THR A 126 15.43 -16.35 6.23
CA THR A 126 16.80 -16.72 5.83
C THR A 126 16.76 -17.74 4.68
N PRO A 127 16.37 -17.33 3.47
CA PRO A 127 16.30 -18.21 2.31
C PRO A 127 17.69 -18.75 1.95
N SER A 128 17.81 -20.07 1.84
CA SER A 128 19.03 -20.72 1.34
C SER A 128 19.08 -20.77 -0.20
N GLU A 129 17.91 -20.80 -0.84
CA GLU A 129 17.71 -20.74 -2.29
C GLU A 129 16.61 -19.72 -2.60
N VAL A 130 16.97 -18.60 -3.23
CA VAL A 130 16.04 -17.48 -3.49
C VAL A 130 14.97 -17.84 -4.51
N ASN A 131 15.23 -18.79 -5.42
CA ASN A 131 14.23 -19.22 -6.41
C ASN A 131 13.32 -20.34 -5.88
N ALA A 132 13.56 -20.84 -4.67
CA ALA A 132 12.81 -21.94 -4.06
C ALA A 132 12.77 -21.80 -2.52
N TYR A 133 12.48 -20.59 -2.03
CA TYR A 133 12.41 -20.31 -0.60
C TYR A 133 11.31 -21.13 0.06
N GLU A 134 11.68 -22.04 0.96
CA GLU A 134 10.72 -22.85 1.70
C GLU A 134 9.94 -21.99 2.70
N PHE A 135 8.62 -22.05 2.63
CA PHE A 135 7.72 -21.34 3.54
C PHE A 135 6.57 -22.24 3.99
N GLU A 136 6.23 -22.20 5.28
CA GLU A 136 5.11 -22.95 5.86
C GLU A 136 4.14 -22.01 6.58
N VAL A 137 2.87 -22.02 6.16
CA VAL A 137 1.82 -21.33 6.91
C VAL A 137 1.59 -22.04 8.23
N GLN A 138 1.37 -21.27 9.29
CA GLN A 138 1.27 -21.79 10.65
C GLN A 138 0.03 -22.67 10.81
N LYS A 139 0.16 -23.70 11.66
CA LYS A 139 -0.98 -24.52 12.10
C LYS A 139 -2.01 -23.70 12.84
N ASP A 140 -1.51 -22.94 13.81
CA ASP A 140 -2.29 -22.23 14.79
C ASP A 140 -2.18 -20.75 14.47
N GLN A 141 -3.13 -20.27 13.67
CA GLN A 141 -3.22 -18.87 13.30
C GLN A 141 -4.08 -18.07 14.28
N ALA A 142 -4.67 -18.74 15.28
CA ALA A 142 -5.30 -18.06 16.42
C ALA A 142 -4.27 -17.63 17.48
N LYS A 143 -3.02 -18.15 17.42
CA LYS A 143 -1.93 -17.70 18.29
C LYS A 143 -1.73 -16.19 18.12
N THR A 144 -1.92 -15.45 19.21
CA THR A 144 -1.65 -14.01 19.26
C THR A 144 -0.15 -13.74 19.18
N SER A 145 0.21 -12.52 18.76
CA SER A 145 1.59 -12.03 18.90
C SER A 145 2.02 -12.03 20.37
N GLY A 146 3.32 -12.15 20.59
CA GLY A 146 3.96 -12.04 21.91
C GLY A 146 5.11 -11.03 21.85
N ASP A 147 5.84 -10.84 22.96
CA ASP A 147 6.96 -9.90 23.05
C ASP A 147 8.01 -10.15 21.93
N GLY A 148 7.90 -9.42 20.82
CA GLY A 148 8.77 -9.53 19.64
C GLY A 148 8.50 -10.72 18.72
N GLU A 149 7.41 -11.48 18.90
CA GLU A 149 7.01 -12.58 18.00
C GLU A 149 5.72 -12.24 17.25
N LEU A 150 5.72 -12.52 15.95
CA LEU A 150 4.53 -12.42 15.11
C LEU A 150 3.44 -13.41 15.57
N GLY A 151 2.18 -12.98 15.48
CA GLY A 151 1.04 -13.87 15.64
C GLY A 151 1.06 -14.98 14.57
N GLY A 152 0.36 -16.09 14.81
CA GLY A 152 0.34 -17.20 13.86
C GLY A 152 -0.27 -16.84 12.51
N TYR A 153 -1.27 -15.95 12.51
CA TYR A 153 -1.90 -15.42 11.30
C TYR A 153 -0.92 -14.58 10.47
N GLU A 154 -0.33 -13.56 11.09
CA GLU A 154 0.65 -12.65 10.50
C GLU A 154 1.92 -13.39 10.03
N ALA A 155 2.44 -14.33 10.85
CA ALA A 155 3.57 -15.18 10.46
C ALA A 155 3.28 -16.09 9.25
N SER A 156 2.00 -16.26 8.89
CA SER A 156 1.59 -17.01 7.70
C SER A 156 1.39 -16.11 6.48
N ASP A 157 1.22 -14.80 6.66
CA ASP A 157 0.88 -13.86 5.61
C ASP A 157 2.12 -13.36 4.86
N PHE A 158 2.54 -14.15 3.88
CA PHE A 158 3.70 -13.82 3.07
C PHE A 158 3.39 -12.70 2.07
N LEU A 159 4.07 -11.57 2.24
CA LEU A 159 4.06 -10.44 1.32
C LEU A 159 5.33 -10.43 0.47
N TRP A 160 5.19 -9.99 -0.78
CA TRP A 160 6.34 -9.79 -1.67
C TRP A 160 6.14 -8.57 -2.56
N GLY A 161 7.21 -7.82 -2.79
CA GLY A 161 7.25 -6.65 -3.64
C GLY A 161 8.54 -6.57 -4.46
N LYS A 162 8.45 -5.88 -5.60
CA LYS A 162 9.59 -5.60 -6.48
C LYS A 162 9.51 -4.19 -7.05
N ALA A 163 10.62 -3.46 -7.02
CA ALA A 163 10.84 -2.24 -7.78
C ALA A 163 11.90 -2.54 -8.86
N THR A 164 11.58 -2.24 -10.11
CA THR A 164 12.43 -2.58 -11.27
C THR A 164 13.09 -1.34 -11.86
N ASP A 165 14.31 -1.52 -12.38
CA ASP A 165 15.02 -0.52 -13.19
C ASP A 165 15.12 0.85 -12.50
N VAL A 166 15.48 0.84 -11.21
CA VAL A 166 15.56 2.07 -10.42
C VAL A 166 16.91 2.73 -10.67
N ALA A 167 16.87 3.92 -11.26
CA ALA A 167 18.05 4.75 -11.44
C ALA A 167 18.54 5.34 -10.10
N PRO A 168 19.86 5.63 -9.97
CA PRO A 168 20.40 6.33 -8.80
C PRO A 168 19.61 7.59 -8.44
N THR A 169 19.21 7.68 -7.17
CA THR A 169 18.33 8.75 -6.69
C THR A 169 18.47 8.96 -5.19
N GLU A 170 18.27 10.20 -4.75
CA GLU A 170 18.14 10.58 -3.34
C GLU A 170 16.71 10.42 -2.81
N LYS A 171 15.74 10.12 -3.68
CA LYS A 171 14.33 9.93 -3.31
C LYS A 171 14.11 8.55 -2.69
N VAL A 172 13.16 8.50 -1.75
CA VAL A 172 12.65 7.24 -1.20
C VAL A 172 12.02 6.40 -2.31
N ILE A 173 12.41 5.13 -2.39
CA ILE A 173 11.90 4.17 -3.37
C ILE A 173 10.75 3.39 -2.75
N ARG A 174 9.59 3.42 -3.40
CA ARG A 174 8.41 2.68 -2.98
C ARG A 174 8.50 1.23 -3.44
N LEU A 175 8.38 0.29 -2.50
CA LEU A 175 8.30 -1.14 -2.74
C LEU A 175 6.84 -1.60 -2.55
N PRO A 176 6.11 -1.93 -3.64
CA PRO A 176 4.72 -2.33 -3.56
C PRO A 176 4.59 -3.80 -3.12
N MET A 177 4.33 -4.01 -1.84
CA MET A 177 4.18 -5.33 -1.21
C MET A 177 2.77 -5.89 -1.48
N ARG A 178 2.67 -7.18 -1.80
CA ARG A 178 1.40 -7.86 -2.10
C ARG A 178 1.32 -9.21 -1.42
N HIS A 179 0.15 -9.56 -0.91
CA HIS A 179 -0.15 -10.91 -0.43
C HIS A 179 0.07 -11.95 -1.54
N LYS A 180 0.86 -12.97 -1.24
CA LYS A 180 1.09 -14.09 -2.16
C LYS A 180 0.38 -15.37 -1.75
N MET A 181 -0.13 -15.42 -0.52
CA MET A 181 -0.97 -16.52 -0.04
C MET A 181 -2.42 -16.34 -0.49
N SER A 182 -3.32 -17.22 -0.04
CA SER A 182 -4.77 -17.09 -0.19
C SER A 182 -5.41 -16.91 1.18
N ASN A 183 -6.53 -16.20 1.25
CA ASN A 183 -7.32 -16.04 2.47
C ASN A 183 -8.62 -16.84 2.37
N ALA A 184 -8.93 -17.60 3.41
CA ALA A 184 -10.25 -18.21 3.62
C ALA A 184 -10.95 -17.46 4.76
N ARG A 185 -12.04 -16.76 4.45
CA ARG A 185 -12.88 -16.05 5.41
C ARG A 185 -14.21 -16.77 5.57
N ILE A 186 -14.49 -17.26 6.76
CA ILE A 186 -15.71 -17.99 7.09
C ILE A 186 -16.49 -17.17 8.11
N THR A 187 -17.73 -16.81 7.78
CA THR A 187 -18.64 -16.09 8.66
C THR A 187 -19.82 -16.99 9.01
N LEU A 188 -20.04 -17.20 10.30
CA LEU A 188 -21.20 -17.94 10.80
C LEU A 188 -22.30 -16.96 11.20
N VAL A 189 -23.50 -17.12 10.66
CA VAL A 189 -24.63 -16.23 10.96
C VAL A 189 -25.78 -17.00 11.60
N GLU A 190 -26.50 -16.31 12.50
CA GLU A 190 -27.70 -16.81 13.15
C GLU A 190 -28.79 -17.09 12.12
N GLY A 191 -29.35 -18.29 12.19
CA GLY A 191 -30.51 -18.70 11.41
C GLY A 191 -31.76 -18.87 12.28
N GLU A 192 -32.63 -19.79 11.89
CA GLU A 192 -33.90 -20.05 12.56
C GLU A 192 -33.74 -20.96 13.79
N GLY A 193 -34.71 -20.91 14.71
CA GLY A 193 -34.79 -21.83 15.87
C GLY A 193 -33.95 -21.43 17.08
N PHE A 194 -33.28 -20.28 17.05
CA PHE A 194 -32.62 -19.70 18.22
C PHE A 194 -33.58 -18.79 18.99
N THR A 195 -33.53 -18.86 20.31
CA THR A 195 -34.15 -17.81 21.14
C THR A 195 -33.22 -16.62 21.24
N GLU A 196 -33.78 -15.43 21.37
CA GLU A 196 -33.03 -14.16 21.38
C GLU A 196 -31.80 -14.21 22.31
N GLY A 197 -30.64 -13.84 21.75
CA GLY A 197 -29.37 -13.77 22.49
C GLY A 197 -28.75 -15.12 22.85
N THR A 198 -29.27 -16.26 22.35
CA THR A 198 -28.62 -17.56 22.56
C THR A 198 -27.49 -17.81 21.58
N TRP A 199 -27.65 -17.43 20.31
CA TRP A 199 -26.62 -17.59 19.28
C TRP A 199 -25.27 -16.97 19.68
N THR A 200 -25.31 -15.74 20.20
CA THR A 200 -24.11 -14.98 20.59
C THR A 200 -23.34 -15.62 21.74
N LYS A 201 -24.01 -16.44 22.57
CA LYS A 201 -23.40 -17.14 23.71
C LYS A 201 -22.79 -18.49 23.36
N LEU A 202 -23.12 -19.04 22.18
CA LEU A 202 -22.59 -20.34 21.77
C LEU A 202 -21.12 -20.24 21.41
N GLU A 203 -20.33 -21.20 21.90
CA GLU A 203 -18.97 -21.41 21.43
C GLU A 203 -18.99 -21.90 19.99
N LYS A 204 -18.15 -21.29 19.15
CA LYS A 204 -18.03 -21.59 17.73
C LYS A 204 -16.56 -21.73 17.38
N GLN A 205 -16.22 -22.81 16.68
CA GLN A 205 -14.86 -23.08 16.23
C GLN A 205 -14.89 -23.53 14.77
N VAL A 206 -13.86 -23.17 14.02
CA VAL A 206 -13.67 -23.59 12.63
C VAL A 206 -12.26 -24.18 12.49
N LEU A 207 -12.11 -25.20 11.67
CA LEU A 207 -10.83 -25.69 11.17
C LEU A 207 -10.86 -25.72 9.65
N VAL A 208 -9.83 -25.18 9.01
CA VAL A 208 -9.62 -25.31 7.56
C VAL A 208 -8.84 -26.60 7.29
N LEU A 209 -9.41 -27.46 6.46
CA LEU A 209 -8.95 -28.84 6.28
C LEU A 209 -8.51 -29.13 4.84
N ASN A 210 -7.82 -30.25 4.68
CA ASN A 210 -7.34 -30.78 3.40
C ASN A 210 -6.38 -29.86 2.63
N THR A 211 -5.76 -28.89 3.30
CA THR A 211 -4.77 -27.99 2.72
C THR A 211 -3.35 -28.50 2.94
N LYS A 212 -2.49 -28.36 1.93
CA LYS A 212 -1.04 -28.32 2.10
C LYS A 212 -0.66 -27.03 2.82
N ARG A 213 0.28 -27.11 3.77
CA ARG A 213 0.79 -25.93 4.50
C ARG A 213 2.17 -25.48 4.05
N ASN A 214 2.93 -26.39 3.42
CA ASN A 214 4.26 -26.09 2.92
C ASN A 214 4.18 -25.58 1.47
N SER A 215 5.10 -24.69 1.15
CA SER A 215 5.26 -24.10 -0.17
C SER A 215 6.73 -23.81 -0.46
N VAL A 216 7.05 -23.63 -1.74
CA VAL A 216 8.27 -22.96 -2.18
C VAL A 216 7.90 -21.66 -2.88
N ILE A 217 8.68 -20.63 -2.64
CA ILE A 217 8.47 -19.28 -3.16
C ILE A 217 9.68 -18.90 -4.01
N ASP A 218 9.43 -18.50 -5.25
CA ASP A 218 10.45 -17.88 -6.08
C ASP A 218 10.50 -16.38 -5.76
N LEU A 219 11.53 -15.92 -5.05
CA LEU A 219 11.69 -14.51 -4.66
C LEU A 219 12.00 -13.58 -5.85
N ALA A 220 12.39 -14.11 -7.01
CA ALA A 220 12.55 -13.28 -8.21
C ALA A 220 11.20 -12.88 -8.82
N THR A 221 10.15 -13.70 -8.62
CA THR A 221 8.82 -13.50 -9.21
C THR A 221 7.69 -13.33 -8.19
N GLY A 222 7.93 -13.71 -6.95
CA GLY A 222 6.93 -13.84 -5.88
C GLY A 222 5.91 -14.94 -6.14
N ASN A 223 6.23 -15.94 -6.96
CA ASN A 223 5.33 -17.07 -7.25
C ASN A 223 5.41 -18.12 -6.14
N VAL A 224 4.24 -18.59 -5.69
CA VAL A 224 4.11 -19.58 -4.61
C VAL A 224 3.63 -20.90 -5.19
N THR A 225 4.33 -22.00 -4.86
CA THR A 225 3.94 -23.36 -5.26
C THR A 225 3.75 -24.23 -4.02
N ALA A 226 2.58 -24.85 -3.87
CA ALA A 226 2.31 -25.77 -2.77
C ALA A 226 3.16 -27.04 -2.87
N THR A 227 3.77 -27.44 -1.76
CA THR A 227 4.67 -28.61 -1.68
C THR A 227 4.24 -29.56 -0.57
N LYS A 228 4.92 -30.71 -0.51
CA LYS A 228 4.64 -31.82 0.42
C LYS A 228 3.19 -32.34 0.30
N GLU A 229 2.87 -33.27 1.19
CA GLU A 229 1.54 -33.87 1.31
C GLU A 229 0.57 -32.96 2.04
N VAL A 230 -0.72 -33.21 1.84
CA VAL A 230 -1.79 -32.56 2.60
C VAL A 230 -1.57 -32.79 4.10
N ALA A 231 -1.68 -31.73 4.90
CA ALA A 231 -1.47 -31.83 6.34
C ALA A 231 -2.53 -32.75 6.98
N LYS A 232 -2.09 -33.63 7.90
CA LYS A 232 -3.00 -34.53 8.63
C LYS A 232 -3.97 -33.80 9.56
N THR A 233 -3.63 -32.57 9.95
CA THR A 233 -4.42 -31.70 10.81
C THR A 233 -4.79 -30.43 10.06
N GLY A 234 -5.92 -29.83 10.41
CA GLY A 234 -6.33 -28.54 9.86
C GLY A 234 -5.52 -27.36 10.40
N ILE A 235 -5.77 -26.21 9.77
CA ILE A 235 -5.37 -24.88 10.24
C ILE A 235 -6.45 -24.39 11.21
N ILE A 236 -6.02 -23.90 12.37
CA ILE A 236 -6.86 -23.18 13.33
C ILE A 236 -6.83 -21.71 12.88
N PRO A 237 -7.94 -21.17 12.33
CA PRO A 237 -8.01 -19.81 11.84
C PRO A 237 -7.93 -18.80 12.99
N PHE A 238 -7.44 -17.61 12.69
CA PHE A 238 -7.71 -16.43 13.50
C PHE A 238 -9.23 -16.22 13.62
N CYS A 239 -9.70 -15.76 14.78
CA CYS A 239 -11.12 -15.53 15.02
C CYS A 239 -11.35 -14.20 15.73
N LYS A 240 -12.25 -13.39 15.17
CA LYS A 240 -12.77 -12.17 15.79
C LYS A 240 -14.25 -12.04 15.47
N ASP A 241 -15.09 -11.83 16.46
CA ASP A 241 -16.54 -11.61 16.30
C ASP A 241 -17.29 -12.67 15.46
N ASN A 242 -16.91 -13.96 15.56
CA ASN A 242 -17.41 -15.10 14.77
C ASN A 242 -17.07 -15.04 13.26
N GLU A 243 -16.11 -14.20 12.89
CA GLU A 243 -15.42 -14.25 11.61
C GLU A 243 -14.10 -15.00 11.78
N PHE A 244 -13.95 -16.07 11.01
CA PHE A 244 -12.79 -16.93 11.04
C PHE A 244 -11.95 -16.71 9.78
N ARG A 245 -10.68 -16.36 9.93
CA ARG A 245 -9.76 -16.11 8.83
C ARG A 245 -8.57 -17.07 8.88
N ALA A 246 -8.28 -17.72 7.76
CA ALA A 246 -7.06 -18.52 7.61
C ALA A 246 -6.28 -18.08 6.37
N ILE A 247 -4.98 -17.92 6.55
CA ILE A 247 -4.00 -17.88 5.48
C ILE A 247 -3.72 -19.30 5.00
N VAL A 248 -3.88 -19.53 3.70
CA VAL A 248 -3.77 -20.83 3.05
C VAL A 248 -2.81 -20.71 1.88
N VAL A 249 -1.95 -21.71 1.68
CA VAL A 249 -1.12 -21.78 0.48
C VAL A 249 -2.02 -21.89 -0.76
N PRO A 250 -1.83 -21.09 -1.83
CA PRO A 250 -2.62 -21.19 -3.05
C PRO A 250 -2.55 -22.60 -3.64
N GLN A 251 -3.71 -23.25 -3.80
CA GLN A 251 -3.80 -24.65 -4.18
C GLN A 251 -5.22 -25.05 -4.63
N ILE A 252 -5.32 -26.23 -5.23
CA ILE A 252 -6.60 -26.85 -5.59
C ILE A 252 -6.96 -27.89 -4.53
N ILE A 253 -8.19 -27.82 -4.05
CA ILE A 253 -8.82 -28.83 -3.21
C ILE A 253 -9.80 -29.63 -4.07
N GLU A 254 -9.59 -30.93 -4.17
CA GLU A 254 -10.41 -31.81 -5.01
C GLU A 254 -11.88 -31.86 -4.56
N ALA A 255 -12.77 -32.12 -5.52
CA ALA A 255 -14.19 -32.28 -5.28
C ALA A 255 -14.50 -33.30 -4.18
N GLY A 256 -15.50 -33.00 -3.34
CA GLY A 256 -15.97 -33.88 -2.27
C GLY A 256 -15.08 -33.92 -1.02
N LYS A 257 -13.93 -33.24 -1.02
CA LYS A 257 -13.10 -33.07 0.19
C LYS A 257 -13.72 -32.05 1.13
N ILE A 258 -13.49 -32.26 2.43
CA ILE A 258 -13.99 -31.36 3.47
C ILE A 258 -13.12 -30.09 3.46
N LEU A 259 -13.72 -28.93 3.26
CA LEU A 259 -13.02 -27.66 3.37
C LEU A 259 -12.96 -27.20 4.82
N PHE A 260 -14.08 -27.29 5.54
CA PHE A 260 -14.18 -26.80 6.92
C PHE A 260 -14.77 -27.87 7.85
N SER A 261 -14.18 -28.00 9.04
CA SER A 261 -14.86 -28.58 10.19
C SER A 261 -15.35 -27.42 11.07
N ILE A 262 -16.64 -27.37 11.34
CA ILE A 262 -17.28 -26.31 12.11
C ILE A 262 -17.89 -26.93 13.35
N THR A 263 -17.49 -26.47 14.53
CA THR A 263 -18.05 -26.94 15.81
C THR A 263 -18.89 -25.83 16.40
N VAL A 264 -20.14 -26.12 16.73
CA VAL A 264 -21.05 -25.20 17.44
C VAL A 264 -21.54 -25.92 18.68
N ASP A 265 -21.27 -25.35 19.86
CA ASP A 265 -21.67 -25.91 21.16
C ASP A 265 -21.24 -27.38 21.34
N GLY A 266 -20.00 -27.68 20.95
CA GLY A 266 -19.42 -29.03 21.01
C GLY A 266 -19.88 -30.01 19.93
N VAL A 267 -20.81 -29.62 19.04
CA VAL A 267 -21.30 -30.49 17.96
C VAL A 267 -20.56 -30.19 16.65
N PRO A 268 -19.83 -31.15 16.07
CA PRO A 268 -19.06 -30.94 14.85
C PRO A 268 -19.89 -31.16 13.58
N TYR A 269 -19.60 -30.32 12.57
CA TYR A 269 -20.18 -30.31 11.25
C TYR A 269 -19.09 -30.18 10.21
N THR A 270 -19.36 -30.65 8.99
CA THR A 270 -18.39 -30.58 7.89
C THR A 270 -19.00 -29.90 6.70
N PHE A 271 -18.24 -28.99 6.10
CA PHE A 271 -18.58 -28.32 4.86
C PHE A 271 -17.69 -28.84 3.74
N LYS A 272 -18.30 -29.22 2.61
CA LYS A 272 -17.61 -29.73 1.41
C LYS A 272 -18.28 -29.17 0.17
N LYS A 273 -17.52 -29.05 -0.91
CA LYS A 273 -18.05 -28.72 -2.24
C LYS A 273 -18.09 -29.96 -3.12
N ASN A 274 -19.06 -30.01 -4.05
CA ASN A 274 -19.19 -31.11 -5.02
C ASN A 274 -18.26 -30.94 -6.22
N GLU A 275 -17.67 -29.76 -6.38
CA GLU A 275 -16.68 -29.41 -7.38
C GLU A 275 -15.34 -29.12 -6.72
N ALA A 276 -14.26 -29.15 -7.49
CA ALA A 276 -12.95 -28.74 -7.01
C ALA A 276 -12.98 -27.25 -6.65
N PHE A 277 -12.32 -26.90 -5.55
CA PHE A 277 -12.21 -25.54 -5.07
C PHE A 277 -10.78 -25.04 -5.20
N ILE A 278 -10.59 -23.81 -5.68
CA ILE A 278 -9.26 -23.25 -5.92
C ILE A 278 -9.05 -22.07 -4.97
N TYR A 279 -8.04 -22.19 -4.09
CA TYR A 279 -7.50 -21.08 -3.34
C TYR A 279 -6.54 -20.28 -4.24
N VAL A 280 -6.98 -19.09 -4.66
CA VAL A 280 -6.24 -18.21 -5.56
C VAL A 280 -5.30 -17.28 -4.78
N ALA A 281 -4.05 -17.14 -5.25
CA ALA A 281 -3.07 -16.23 -4.67
C ALA A 281 -3.54 -14.77 -4.68
N GLY A 282 -3.31 -14.05 -3.57
CA GLY A 282 -3.69 -12.65 -3.37
C GLY A 282 -5.20 -12.41 -3.33
N LYS A 283 -6.01 -13.45 -3.10
CA LYS A 283 -7.48 -13.37 -3.06
C LYS A 283 -8.05 -13.83 -1.73
N MET A 284 -9.16 -13.20 -1.38
CA MET A 284 -9.98 -13.57 -0.24
C MET A 284 -11.19 -14.37 -0.72
N HIS A 285 -11.39 -15.55 -0.12
CA HIS A 285 -12.48 -16.45 -0.44
C HIS A 285 -13.45 -16.43 0.73
N ASN A 286 -14.60 -15.81 0.51
CA ASN A 286 -15.60 -15.53 1.54
C ASN A 286 -16.68 -16.60 1.51
N PHE A 287 -17.03 -17.12 2.68
CA PHE A 287 -18.09 -18.10 2.89
C PHE A 287 -19.00 -17.62 4.01
N THR A 288 -20.26 -17.34 3.69
CA THR A 288 -21.28 -17.06 4.72
C THR A 288 -22.13 -18.30 4.92
N ILE A 289 -22.04 -18.88 6.12
CA ILE A 289 -22.76 -20.10 6.48
C ILE A 289 -23.81 -19.76 7.54
N LYS A 290 -25.08 -19.88 7.16
CA LYS A 290 -26.21 -19.78 8.07
C LYS A 290 -26.33 -21.06 8.88
N VAL A 291 -26.51 -20.89 10.19
CA VAL A 291 -26.71 -22.01 11.11
C VAL A 291 -28.14 -21.95 11.65
N ASP A 292 -28.95 -22.97 11.37
CA ASP A 292 -30.31 -23.11 11.91
C ASP A 292 -30.30 -24.12 13.06
N LYS A 293 -31.04 -23.87 14.15
CA LYS A 293 -31.23 -24.81 15.26
C LYS A 293 -32.50 -25.63 15.04
N LYS A 294 -32.39 -26.96 14.97
CA LYS A 294 -33.54 -27.86 14.86
C LYS A 294 -34.11 -28.16 16.25
N GLU A 295 -35.21 -27.48 16.59
CA GLU A 295 -35.87 -27.47 17.92
C GLU A 295 -36.09 -28.86 18.54
N ALA A 296 -36.34 -29.90 17.72
CA ALA A 296 -36.67 -31.23 18.21
C ALA A 296 -35.47 -32.12 18.59
N SER A 297 -34.23 -31.74 18.25
CA SER A 297 -33.07 -32.65 18.39
C SER A 297 -31.81 -32.04 18.98
N GLY A 298 -31.76 -30.72 19.18
CA GLY A 298 -30.54 -30.01 19.57
C GLY A 298 -29.45 -30.00 18.48
N LYS A 299 -29.75 -30.53 17.29
CA LYS A 299 -28.85 -30.50 16.14
C LYS A 299 -29.01 -29.18 15.39
N TYR A 300 -27.89 -28.69 14.90
CA TYR A 300 -27.79 -27.57 13.97
C TYR A 300 -27.81 -28.05 12.51
N GLU A 301 -28.26 -27.20 11.60
CA GLU A 301 -28.16 -27.34 10.15
C GLU A 301 -27.32 -26.18 9.60
N PHE A 302 -26.39 -26.47 8.68
CA PHE A 302 -25.45 -25.50 8.12
C PHE A 302 -25.74 -25.32 6.64
N ILE A 303 -26.02 -24.08 6.24
CA ILE A 303 -26.45 -23.73 4.89
C ILE A 303 -25.51 -22.64 4.37
N LEU A 304 -24.81 -22.91 3.27
CA LEU A 304 -24.07 -21.86 2.56
C LEU A 304 -25.08 -20.91 1.92
N ILE A 305 -25.05 -19.64 2.32
CA ILE A 305 -25.98 -18.62 1.82
C ILE A 305 -25.28 -17.57 0.95
N ASP A 306 -23.95 -17.46 1.04
CA ASP A 306 -23.15 -16.60 0.18
C ASP A 306 -21.73 -17.16 0.00
N GLU A 307 -21.19 -17.01 -1.20
CA GLU A 307 -19.82 -17.38 -1.57
C GLU A 307 -19.28 -16.35 -2.58
N SER A 308 -18.10 -15.80 -2.30
CA SER A 308 -17.47 -14.84 -3.21
C SER A 308 -15.94 -14.91 -3.17
N ILE A 309 -15.31 -14.45 -4.24
CA ILE A 309 -13.85 -14.25 -4.32
C ILE A 309 -13.61 -12.76 -4.55
N THR A 310 -12.97 -12.10 -3.60
CA THR A 310 -12.68 -10.67 -3.65
C THR A 310 -11.16 -10.42 -3.69
N ALA A 311 -10.77 -9.18 -3.97
CA ALA A 311 -9.41 -8.75 -3.69
C ALA A 311 -9.14 -8.87 -2.17
N TRP A 312 -7.88 -9.04 -1.79
CA TRP A 312 -7.53 -9.06 -0.38
C TRP A 312 -7.82 -7.68 0.24
N GLU A 313 -8.75 -7.68 1.18
CA GLU A 313 -9.15 -6.51 1.95
C GLU A 313 -8.26 -6.42 3.19
N ASN A 314 -7.90 -5.20 3.57
CA ASN A 314 -7.23 -4.94 4.84
C ASN A 314 -8.05 -5.53 6.00
N ASP A 315 -7.37 -6.16 6.96
CA ASP A 315 -8.02 -6.70 8.14
C ASP A 315 -7.25 -6.38 9.42
N GLN A 316 -8.01 -6.36 10.52
CA GLN A 316 -7.47 -6.07 11.85
C GLN A 316 -6.64 -7.22 12.43
N ALA A 317 -6.31 -8.27 11.66
CA ALA A 317 -5.53 -9.41 12.15
C ALA A 317 -4.08 -9.37 11.66
N SER A 318 -3.80 -8.64 10.59
CA SER A 318 -2.46 -8.41 10.03
C SER A 318 -2.11 -6.93 10.08
N HIS A 319 -0.97 -6.58 10.68
CA HIS A 319 -0.42 -5.23 10.64
C HIS A 319 -1.36 -4.14 11.21
N GLU A 320 -1.76 -4.26 12.49
CA GLU A 320 -2.54 -3.26 13.23
C GLU A 320 -1.80 -1.90 13.42
N ALA A 321 -1.63 -1.13 12.35
CA ALA A 321 -1.08 0.23 12.39
C ALA A 321 -2.06 1.19 13.10
N THR A 322 -1.54 2.15 13.88
CA THR A 322 -2.40 3.20 14.47
C THR A 322 -2.80 4.20 13.38
N ALA A 323 -4.06 4.17 12.95
CA ALA A 323 -4.55 5.11 11.96
C ALA A 323 -4.58 6.56 12.47
N LYS A 324 -4.04 7.49 11.67
CA LYS A 324 -4.14 8.93 11.93
C LYS A 324 -5.31 9.53 11.16
N ASP A 325 -6.30 10.05 11.87
CA ASP A 325 -7.43 10.74 11.27
C ASP A 325 -7.13 12.22 10.98
N TYR A 326 -7.44 12.66 9.76
CA TYR A 326 -7.27 14.05 9.30
C TYR A 326 -8.61 14.74 9.09
N THR A 327 -8.72 16.01 9.48
CA THR A 327 -9.95 16.81 9.33
C THR A 327 -10.22 17.25 7.89
N GLY A 328 -9.26 17.06 6.98
CA GLY A 328 -9.28 17.57 5.61
C GLY A 328 -8.93 19.05 5.47
N LYS A 329 -8.70 19.78 6.57
CA LYS A 329 -8.22 21.16 6.51
C LYS A 329 -6.72 21.21 6.21
N THR A 330 -6.39 22.05 5.23
CA THR A 330 -5.01 22.29 4.78
C THR A 330 -4.70 23.77 4.95
N GLU A 331 -3.61 24.09 5.65
CA GLU A 331 -3.08 25.44 5.71
C GLU A 331 -1.77 25.55 4.93
N ASN A 332 -1.62 26.66 4.21
CA ASN A 332 -0.47 26.94 3.36
C ASN A 332 0.24 28.19 3.85
N SER A 333 1.56 28.11 3.99
CA SER A 333 2.42 29.25 4.27
C SER A 333 3.50 29.36 3.20
N HIS A 334 3.74 30.56 2.68
CA HIS A 334 4.77 30.81 1.67
C HIS A 334 5.63 32.00 2.10
N TYR A 335 6.95 31.79 2.17
CA TYR A 335 7.95 32.85 2.33
C TYR A 335 8.99 32.74 1.21
N ALA A 336 9.31 33.85 0.55
CA ALA A 336 10.37 33.88 -0.46
C ALA A 336 11.21 35.15 -0.34
N LEU A 337 12.51 35.01 -0.60
CA LEU A 337 13.46 36.10 -0.77
C LEU A 337 13.93 36.05 -2.21
N LEU A 338 13.55 37.05 -3.00
CA LEU A 338 13.77 37.11 -4.44
C LEU A 338 14.58 38.35 -4.82
N ALA A 339 15.38 38.23 -5.87
CA ALA A 339 16.08 39.34 -6.49
C ALA A 339 16.06 39.17 -8.01
N GLY A 340 15.95 40.29 -8.73
CA GLY A 340 15.86 40.21 -10.18
C GLY A 340 15.73 41.55 -10.90
N GLY A 341 15.42 41.44 -12.19
CA GLY A 341 15.38 42.57 -13.11
C GLY A 341 13.97 43.13 -13.25
N LEU A 342 13.86 44.46 -13.22
CA LEU A 342 12.65 45.19 -13.60
C LEU A 342 12.86 45.85 -14.97
N HIS A 343 12.05 45.44 -15.95
CA HIS A 343 12.14 45.93 -17.31
C HIS A 343 10.93 46.79 -17.65
N ARG A 344 11.17 48.05 -18.03
CA ARG A 344 10.09 48.94 -18.49
C ARG A 344 9.78 48.63 -19.95
N ILE A 345 8.52 48.30 -20.24
CA ILE A 345 8.09 47.90 -21.59
C ILE A 345 7.42 49.07 -22.32
N ALA A 346 6.43 49.71 -21.69
CA ALA A 346 5.74 50.86 -22.29
C ALA A 346 5.13 51.75 -21.22
N GLY A 347 5.47 53.04 -21.23
CA GLY A 347 4.96 54.01 -20.26
C GLY A 347 5.26 53.60 -18.82
N ASP A 348 4.20 53.42 -18.03
CA ASP A 348 4.24 53.02 -16.62
C ASP A 348 4.04 51.52 -16.39
N PHE A 349 4.12 50.72 -17.47
CA PHE A 349 4.05 49.26 -17.43
C PHE A 349 5.45 48.64 -17.47
N CYS A 350 5.74 47.82 -16.48
CA CYS A 350 6.97 47.06 -16.34
C CYS A 350 6.66 45.56 -16.22
N ILE A 351 7.61 44.74 -16.64
CA ILE A 351 7.66 43.32 -16.30
C ILE A 351 8.84 43.10 -15.35
N TYR A 352 8.70 42.14 -14.43
CA TYR A 352 9.78 41.75 -13.55
C TYR A 352 9.98 40.24 -13.62
N GLU A 353 11.25 39.85 -13.59
CA GLU A 353 11.69 38.47 -13.51
C GLU A 353 12.65 38.36 -12.33
N GLU A 354 12.33 37.46 -11.40
CA GLU A 354 13.08 37.32 -10.17
C GLU A 354 13.36 35.86 -9.88
N ILE A 355 14.54 35.61 -9.32
CA ILE A 355 14.94 34.30 -8.83
C ILE A 355 15.50 34.45 -7.43
N GLY A 356 15.32 33.44 -6.61
CA GLY A 356 15.84 33.45 -5.26
C GLY A 356 15.47 32.18 -4.53
N TYR A 357 15.25 32.31 -3.24
CA TYR A 357 14.97 31.17 -2.37
C TYR A 357 13.58 31.30 -1.76
N GLY A 358 12.77 30.26 -1.88
CA GLY A 358 11.42 30.20 -1.34
C GLY A 358 11.19 28.96 -0.50
N VAL A 359 10.24 29.08 0.41
CA VAL A 359 9.74 28.01 1.27
C VAL A 359 8.22 28.06 1.21
N ARG A 360 7.62 26.96 0.72
CA ARG A 360 6.20 26.68 0.78
C ARG A 360 5.97 25.55 1.77
N THR A 361 5.26 25.81 2.85
CA THR A 361 4.88 24.78 3.84
C THR A 361 3.39 24.51 3.74
N VAL A 362 3.04 23.24 3.67
CA VAL A 362 1.69 22.72 3.71
C VAL A 362 1.56 21.90 4.99
N ILE A 363 0.57 22.23 5.82
CA ILE A 363 0.26 21.49 7.05
C ILE A 363 -1.19 20.98 6.99
N TRP A 364 -1.42 19.80 7.55
CA TRP A 364 -2.73 19.17 7.70
C TRP A 364 -3.14 19.16 9.16
N GLU A 365 -4.37 19.57 9.45
CA GLU A 365 -4.94 19.54 10.81
C GLU A 365 -5.51 18.13 11.10
N THR A 366 -5.03 17.49 12.16
CA THR A 366 -5.58 16.21 12.66
C THR A 366 -6.90 16.45 13.38
N ASN A 367 -7.71 15.40 13.55
CA ASN A 367 -8.98 15.50 14.30
C ASN A 367 -8.80 15.93 15.78
N GLU A 368 -7.57 15.87 16.29
CA GLU A 368 -7.18 16.30 17.63
C GLU A 368 -6.76 17.79 17.69
N GLY A 369 -6.83 18.52 16.57
CA GLY A 369 -6.44 19.94 16.47
C GLY A 369 -4.93 20.17 16.38
N ASN A 370 -4.14 19.13 16.14
CA ASN A 370 -2.69 19.23 15.93
C ASN A 370 -2.39 19.46 14.44
N TYR A 371 -1.37 20.26 14.14
CA TYR A 371 -0.94 20.50 12.76
C TYR A 371 0.31 19.68 12.42
N LEU A 372 0.19 18.81 11.42
CA LEU A 372 1.29 17.99 10.93
C LEU A 372 1.76 18.50 9.56
N ARG A 373 3.07 18.71 9.40
CA ARG A 373 3.64 19.09 8.10
C ARG A 373 3.48 17.95 7.11
N ASN A 374 2.95 18.29 5.94
CA ASN A 374 3.01 17.40 4.80
C ASN A 374 4.28 17.68 3.98
N THR A 375 5.26 16.79 4.08
CA THR A 375 6.54 16.89 3.36
C THR A 375 6.39 16.71 1.84
N ASN A 376 5.40 15.92 1.40
CA ASN A 376 5.15 15.67 -0.03
C ASN A 376 4.57 16.89 -0.76
N TYR A 377 3.84 17.76 -0.05
CA TYR A 377 3.25 18.97 -0.62
C TYR A 377 3.96 20.26 -0.20
N SER A 378 4.91 20.19 0.73
CA SER A 378 5.78 21.30 1.09
C SER A 378 7.03 21.31 0.20
N SER A 379 7.54 22.49 -0.14
CA SER A 379 8.82 22.64 -0.85
C SER A 379 9.70 23.73 -0.22
N LYS A 380 11.01 23.56 -0.22
CA LYS A 380 11.98 24.64 0.03
C LYS A 380 13.07 24.56 -1.03
N GLY A 381 13.48 25.69 -1.58
CA GLY A 381 14.45 25.68 -2.66
C GLY A 381 14.37 26.91 -3.55
N ILE A 382 14.72 26.73 -4.81
CA ILE A 382 14.76 27.83 -5.78
C ILE A 382 13.33 28.28 -6.05
N ALA A 383 13.10 29.57 -5.81
CA ALA A 383 11.87 30.23 -6.18
C ALA A 383 12.13 31.14 -7.38
N ALA A 384 11.23 31.06 -8.36
CA ALA A 384 11.23 31.94 -9.51
C ALA A 384 9.87 32.65 -9.56
N GLU A 385 9.90 33.96 -9.76
CA GLU A 385 8.71 34.77 -9.96
C GLU A 385 8.79 35.50 -11.30
N LEU A 386 7.67 35.46 -12.03
CA LEU A 386 7.47 36.27 -13.21
C LEU A 386 6.17 37.05 -13.05
N GLY A 387 6.24 38.35 -13.26
CA GLY A 387 5.07 39.20 -13.11
C GLY A 387 5.12 40.48 -13.90
N ALA A 388 4.02 41.21 -13.81
CA ALA A 388 3.85 42.51 -14.41
C ALA A 388 3.47 43.53 -13.33
N MET A 389 3.92 44.75 -13.53
CA MET A 389 3.69 45.87 -12.64
C MET A 389 3.18 47.06 -13.45
N LEU A 390 2.08 47.65 -12.99
CA LEU A 390 1.51 48.86 -13.57
C LEU A 390 1.50 49.96 -12.52
N ARG A 391 2.12 51.09 -12.84
CA ARG A 391 2.02 52.30 -12.03
C ARG A 391 0.90 53.19 -12.54
N LEU A 392 -0.01 53.58 -11.65
CA LEU A 392 -1.08 54.54 -11.93
C LEU A 392 -0.96 55.68 -10.92
N GLN A 393 -0.38 56.80 -11.36
CA GLN A 393 -0.12 57.99 -10.53
C GLN A 393 0.73 57.67 -9.27
N ARG A 394 0.09 57.63 -8.09
CA ARG A 394 0.71 57.38 -6.77
C ARG A 394 0.63 55.91 -6.35
N PHE A 395 -0.02 55.05 -7.13
CA PHE A 395 -0.20 53.64 -6.81
C PHE A 395 0.57 52.75 -7.77
N VAL A 396 1.01 51.61 -7.26
CA VAL A 396 1.68 50.55 -8.01
C VAL A 396 0.91 49.27 -7.75
N PHE A 397 0.51 48.61 -8.82
CA PHE A 397 -0.15 47.30 -8.77
C PHE A 397 0.78 46.28 -9.42
N SER A 398 1.01 45.16 -8.76
CA SER A 398 1.74 44.02 -9.32
C SER A 398 0.89 42.76 -9.29
N ALA A 399 1.07 41.93 -10.29
CA ALA A 399 0.55 40.58 -10.34
C ALA A 399 1.63 39.67 -10.93
N GLY A 400 1.92 38.58 -10.22
CA GLY A 400 2.96 37.64 -10.60
C GLY A 400 2.61 36.23 -10.21
N THR A 401 3.28 35.28 -10.85
CA THR A 401 3.24 33.87 -10.47
C THR A 401 4.58 33.50 -9.89
N ILE A 402 4.56 32.96 -8.67
CA ILE A 402 5.75 32.43 -8.01
C ILE A 402 5.67 30.92 -7.98
N THR A 403 6.74 30.27 -8.42
CA THR A 403 6.92 28.83 -8.29
C THR A 403 8.12 28.55 -7.39
N THR A 404 7.96 27.61 -6.47
CA THR A 404 9.02 27.22 -5.53
C THR A 404 9.30 25.74 -5.74
N ARG A 405 10.45 25.46 -6.35
CA ARG A 405 10.90 24.10 -6.68
C ARG A 405 12.07 23.72 -5.77
N GLY A 406 11.91 22.61 -5.05
CA GLY A 406 12.94 22.04 -4.19
C GLY A 406 12.33 21.08 -3.18
N ASN A 407 13.18 20.29 -2.52
CA ASN A 407 12.74 19.24 -1.60
C ASN A 407 12.70 19.78 -0.16
N TYR A 408 11.72 19.33 0.61
CA TYR A 408 11.68 19.65 2.04
C TYR A 408 12.83 19.02 2.83
#